data_AF-A0A3D0Q3Y4-F1
#
_entry.id   AF-A0A3D0Q3Y4-F1
#
_cell.length_a   1.000
_cell.length_b   1.000
_cell.length_c   1.000
_cell.angle_alpha   90.00
_cell.angle_beta   90.00
_cell.angle_gamma   90.00
#
_symmetry.space_group_name_H-M   'P 1'
#
loop_
_entity.id
_entity.type
_entity.pdbx_description
1 polymer ?
#
loop_
_entity_poly.entity_id
_entity_poly.type
_entity_poly.pdbx_seq_one_letter_code
_entity_poly.pdbx_strand_id
1 'polypeptide(L)'
;MLRRIDEALINQANQSLLNELEADYAALGDKLARQNIDIEAITRSAAEFQIAVPSWGTGTGGTRFARFPGTGEPRNIFEKLEDCAVINELSGCTDSVSPHFPWDKVDDFSELKQTADEYGIKWVSVNSNTFQDQPGQEHSYKYGSLSNTSKEARELAIQHNLDCIGYGQQLGAKSLTVWVGDGSNHPGQQHFQR
;
A
#
# COMPACT_ATOMS: atom_id res chain seq x y z
N MET A 1 -9.21 -12.60 14.77
CA MET A 1 -8.25 -11.68 14.17
C MET A 1 -7.04 -11.64 15.07
N LEU A 2 -5.86 -11.96 14.54
CA LEU A 2 -4.59 -11.90 15.24
C LEU A 2 -4.25 -10.42 15.51
N ARG A 3 -3.76 -10.12 16.73
CA ARG A 3 -3.31 -8.78 17.12
C ARG A 3 -1.82 -8.75 17.34
N ARG A 4 -1.19 -7.63 16.98
CA ARG A 4 0.24 -7.35 17.19
C ARG A 4 0.49 -6.53 18.44
N ILE A 5 -0.47 -5.70 18.85
CA ILE A 5 -0.39 -4.91 20.07
C ILE A 5 -1.32 -5.50 21.13
N ASP A 6 -0.82 -5.60 22.36
CA ASP A 6 -1.62 -6.00 23.52
C ASP A 6 -2.77 -5.00 23.74
N GLU A 7 -3.98 -5.51 23.76
CA GLU A 7 -5.19 -4.73 24.00
C GLU A 7 -5.16 -4.01 25.36
N ALA A 8 -4.53 -4.61 26.37
CA ALA A 8 -4.37 -3.98 27.67
C ALA A 8 -3.52 -2.70 27.58
N LEU A 9 -2.48 -2.70 26.75
CA LEU A 9 -1.63 -1.53 26.52
C LEU A 9 -2.40 -0.41 25.82
N ILE A 10 -3.18 -0.74 24.79
CA ILE A 10 -4.02 0.24 24.08
C ILE A 10 -5.04 0.85 25.05
N ASN A 11 -5.74 0.03 25.83
CA ASN A 11 -6.74 0.50 26.78
C ASN A 11 -6.13 1.39 27.87
N GLN A 12 -4.96 1.03 28.38
CA GLN A 12 -4.25 1.85 29.36
C GLN A 12 -3.86 3.23 28.78
N ALA A 13 -3.33 3.25 27.55
CA ALA A 13 -2.98 4.50 26.88
C ALA A 13 -4.22 5.37 26.62
N ASN A 14 -5.30 4.78 26.09
CA ASN A 14 -6.57 5.48 25.85
C ASN A 14 -7.16 6.06 27.14
N GLN A 15 -7.17 5.29 28.24
CA GLN A 15 -7.73 5.74 29.51
C GLN A 15 -6.97 6.95 30.07
N SER A 16 -5.67 7.06 29.81
CA SER A 16 -4.86 8.20 30.28
C SER A 16 -5.18 9.52 29.56
N LEU A 17 -5.74 9.44 28.35
CA LEU A 17 -6.05 10.60 27.50
C LEU A 17 -7.56 10.88 27.41
N LEU A 18 -8.41 9.97 27.90
CA LEU A 18 -9.86 10.02 27.71
C LEU A 18 -10.50 11.32 28.21
N ASN A 19 -10.14 11.77 29.41
CA ASN A 19 -10.71 12.99 30.00
C ASN A 19 -10.42 14.25 29.16
N GLU A 20 -9.22 14.35 28.59
CA GLU A 20 -8.85 15.48 27.72
C GLU A 20 -9.59 15.39 26.38
N LEU A 21 -9.64 14.19 25.78
CA LEU A 21 -10.40 13.94 24.56
C LEU A 21 -11.88 14.29 24.70
N GLU A 22 -12.53 13.87 25.79
CA GLU A 22 -13.95 14.15 26.05
C GLU A 22 -14.22 15.66 26.15
N ALA A 23 -13.34 16.40 26.84
CA ALA A 23 -13.45 17.84 26.96
C ALA A 23 -13.28 18.56 25.60
N ASP A 24 -12.27 18.17 24.82
CA ASP A 24 -11.99 18.77 23.51
C ASP A 24 -13.08 18.42 22.49
N TYR A 25 -13.55 17.17 22.48
CA TYR A 25 -14.61 16.72 21.60
C TYR A 25 -15.93 17.44 21.91
N ALA A 26 -16.29 17.60 23.19
CA ALA A 26 -17.45 18.37 23.60
C ALA A 26 -17.35 19.84 23.18
N ALA A 27 -16.20 20.48 23.39
CA ALA A 27 -15.97 21.87 22.99
C ALA A 27 -16.08 22.07 21.46
N LEU A 28 -15.56 21.12 20.67
CA LEU A 28 -15.72 21.12 19.22
C LEU A 28 -17.19 20.90 18.82
N GLY A 29 -17.89 19.99 19.49
CA GLY A 29 -19.32 19.72 19.30
C GLY A 29 -20.15 20.99 19.48
N ASP A 30 -19.94 21.72 20.57
CA ASP A 30 -20.62 23.00 20.83
C ASP A 30 -20.34 24.04 19.74
N LYS A 31 -19.10 24.09 19.23
CA LYS A 31 -18.71 25.00 18.15
C LYS A 31 -19.40 24.67 16.83
N LEU A 32 -19.45 23.39 16.47
CA LEU A 32 -20.09 22.91 15.25
C LEU A 32 -21.61 23.04 15.32
N ALA A 33 -22.21 22.78 16.48
CA ALA A 33 -23.64 22.95 16.71
C ALA A 33 -24.11 24.40 16.45
N ARG A 34 -23.30 25.42 16.84
CA ARG A 34 -23.58 26.84 16.52
C ARG A 34 -23.60 27.13 15.02
N GLN A 35 -23.02 26.26 14.20
CA GLN A 35 -23.01 26.33 12.74
C GLN A 35 -24.02 25.36 12.10
N ASN A 36 -24.89 24.72 12.91
CA ASN A 36 -25.81 23.66 12.50
C ASN A 36 -25.11 22.44 11.88
N ILE A 37 -23.92 22.08 12.38
CA ILE A 37 -23.15 20.92 11.96
C ILE A 37 -23.19 19.88 13.09
N ASP A 38 -23.61 18.66 12.77
CA ASP A 38 -23.62 17.52 13.71
C ASP A 38 -22.24 16.85 13.76
N ILE A 39 -21.58 16.94 14.92
CA ILE A 39 -20.27 16.31 15.14
C ILE A 39 -20.36 14.78 15.05
N GLU A 40 -21.45 14.17 15.48
CA GLU A 40 -21.63 12.71 15.45
C GLU A 40 -21.72 12.17 14.02
N ALA A 41 -22.30 12.96 13.11
CA ALA A 41 -22.31 12.64 11.69
C ALA A 41 -20.89 12.68 11.09
N ILE A 42 -20.09 13.69 11.43
CA ILE A 42 -18.70 13.80 10.96
C ILE A 42 -17.86 12.65 11.51
N THR A 43 -17.95 12.38 12.82
CA THR A 43 -17.19 11.32 13.48
C THR A 43 -17.53 9.95 12.89
N ARG A 44 -18.81 9.67 12.62
CA ARG A 44 -19.22 8.43 11.95
C ARG A 44 -18.65 8.32 10.53
N SER A 45 -18.71 9.40 9.74
CA SER A 45 -18.10 9.41 8.40
C SER A 45 -16.58 9.24 8.45
N ALA A 46 -15.91 9.82 9.44
CA ALA A 46 -14.48 9.65 9.65
C ALA A 46 -14.12 8.21 10.06
N ALA A 47 -14.92 7.58 10.93
CA ALA A 47 -14.73 6.19 11.34
C ALA A 47 -14.95 5.18 10.21
N GLU A 48 -15.79 5.51 9.22
CA GLU A 48 -16.02 4.68 8.04
C GLU A 48 -14.95 4.85 6.95
N PHE A 49 -14.13 5.91 7.03
CA PHE A 49 -13.09 6.17 6.03
C PHE A 49 -11.98 5.12 6.11
N GLN A 50 -11.62 4.54 4.97
CA GLN A 50 -10.54 3.58 4.84
C GLN A 50 -9.56 4.02 3.75
N ILE A 51 -8.27 3.84 4.00
CA ILE A 51 -7.19 4.10 3.05
C ILE A 51 -6.17 2.95 3.09
N ALA A 52 -5.81 2.44 1.92
CA ALA A 52 -4.89 1.32 1.84
C ALA A 52 -3.45 1.73 2.17
N VAL A 53 -2.74 0.88 2.91
CA VAL A 53 -1.31 1.05 3.18
C VAL A 53 -0.49 0.44 2.03
N PRO A 54 0.49 1.17 1.47
CA PRO A 54 1.43 0.59 0.52
C PRO A 54 2.39 -0.37 1.22
N SER A 55 2.50 -1.61 0.74
CA SER A 55 3.44 -2.60 1.32
C SER A 55 4.88 -2.07 1.32
N TRP A 56 5.28 -1.30 0.31
CA TRP A 56 6.63 -0.73 0.19
C TRP A 56 6.87 0.45 1.15
N GLY A 57 5.85 0.90 1.88
CA GLY A 57 5.96 2.00 2.85
C GLY A 57 6.30 1.56 4.27
N THR A 58 6.20 0.27 4.59
CA THR A 58 6.51 -0.24 5.94
C THR A 58 8.01 -0.41 6.20
N GLY A 59 8.79 -0.67 5.15
CA GLY A 59 10.25 -0.65 5.22
C GLY A 59 10.82 0.75 5.06
N THR A 60 12.02 0.99 5.59
CA THR A 60 12.69 2.30 5.44
C THR A 60 12.99 2.56 3.96
N GLY A 61 12.48 3.69 3.47
CA GLY A 61 12.72 4.18 2.11
C GLY A 61 14.16 4.62 1.88
N GLY A 62 14.43 5.14 0.69
CA GLY A 62 15.75 5.63 0.33
C GLY A 62 15.67 6.65 -0.79
N THR A 63 16.82 7.24 -1.09
CA THR A 63 16.98 8.14 -2.23
C THR A 63 18.01 7.56 -3.19
N ARG A 64 18.20 8.20 -4.34
CA ARG A 64 19.31 7.87 -5.25
C ARG A 64 20.71 8.05 -4.63
N PHE A 65 20.82 8.70 -3.46
CA PHE A 65 22.10 8.94 -2.80
C PHE A 65 22.42 7.90 -1.72
N ALA A 66 21.44 7.55 -0.89
CA ALA A 66 21.64 6.63 0.22
C ALA A 66 20.32 6.04 0.74
N ARG A 67 20.46 4.92 1.45
CA ARG A 67 19.43 4.27 2.26
C ARG A 67 20.04 3.91 3.62
N PHE A 68 19.35 4.26 4.70
CA PHE A 68 19.80 4.03 6.09
C PHE A 68 18.73 3.21 6.82
N PRO A 69 18.74 1.88 6.73
CA PRO A 69 17.72 1.04 7.36
C PRO A 69 17.72 1.21 8.88
N GLY A 70 16.53 1.17 9.47
CA GLY A 70 16.34 1.13 10.91
C GLY A 70 16.57 -0.27 11.49
N THR A 71 16.24 -0.43 12.76
CA THR A 71 16.14 -1.74 13.40
C THR A 71 14.80 -2.38 13.06
N GLY A 72 14.76 -3.70 12.87
CA GLY A 72 13.51 -4.43 12.66
C GLY A 72 12.89 -4.24 11.28
N GLU A 73 13.69 -3.99 10.24
CA GLU A 73 13.18 -3.86 8.87
C GLU A 73 12.43 -5.11 8.39
N PRO A 74 11.23 -4.97 7.80
CA PRO A 74 10.51 -6.10 7.24
C PRO A 74 11.23 -6.63 6.00
N ARG A 75 11.46 -7.94 5.97
CA ARG A 75 12.29 -8.62 4.96
C ARG A 75 11.48 -9.15 3.78
N ASN A 76 10.18 -9.37 3.98
CA ASN A 76 9.28 -9.97 3.00
C ASN A 76 7.85 -9.45 3.23
N ILE A 77 6.92 -9.81 2.32
CA ILE A 77 5.53 -9.35 2.39
C ILE A 77 4.78 -9.81 3.65
N PHE A 78 5.12 -10.96 4.23
CA PHE A 78 4.49 -11.43 5.48
C PHE A 78 4.84 -10.50 6.65
N GLU A 79 6.12 -10.14 6.80
CA GLU A 79 6.56 -9.17 7.82
C GLU A 79 5.98 -7.77 7.57
N LYS A 80 5.91 -7.35 6.29
CA LYS A 80 5.23 -6.09 5.94
C LYS A 80 3.75 -6.10 6.34
N LEU A 81 3.06 -7.25 6.22
CA LEU A 81 1.67 -7.39 6.68
C LEU A 81 1.55 -7.30 8.20
N GLU A 82 2.50 -7.87 8.96
CA GLU A 82 2.54 -7.70 10.42
C GLU A 82 2.62 -6.21 10.80
N ASP A 83 3.49 -5.46 10.11
CA ASP A 83 3.63 -4.01 10.32
C ASP A 83 2.37 -3.25 9.91
N CYS A 84 1.75 -3.60 8.78
CA CYS A 84 0.47 -3.04 8.35
C CYS A 84 -0.65 -3.31 9.36
N ALA A 85 -0.65 -4.48 10.01
CA ALA A 85 -1.63 -4.83 11.03
C ALA A 85 -1.55 -3.87 12.22
N VAL A 86 -0.33 -3.53 12.67
CA VAL A 86 -0.11 -2.53 13.72
C VAL A 86 -0.69 -1.17 13.32
N ILE A 87 -0.48 -0.73 12.08
CA ILE A 87 -1.02 0.55 11.59
C ILE A 87 -2.55 0.54 11.66
N ASN A 88 -3.19 -0.56 11.23
CA ASN A 88 -4.65 -0.66 11.29
C ASN A 88 -5.19 -0.78 12.72
N GLU A 89 -4.53 -1.54 13.59
CA GLU A 89 -4.91 -1.69 15.01
C GLU A 89 -4.94 -0.35 15.75
N LEU A 90 -4.03 0.56 15.43
CA LEU A 90 -3.93 1.88 16.07
C LEU A 90 -4.78 2.95 15.38
N SER A 91 -4.84 2.94 14.05
CA SER A 91 -5.54 4.00 13.28
C SER A 91 -7.02 3.70 13.03
N GLY A 92 -7.40 2.42 12.94
CA GLY A 92 -8.74 1.98 12.56
C GLY A 92 -9.16 2.29 11.13
N CYS A 93 -8.28 2.91 10.31
CA CYS A 93 -8.63 3.43 8.99
C CYS A 93 -7.78 2.85 7.85
N THR A 94 -7.08 1.75 8.09
CA THR A 94 -6.19 1.12 7.10
C THR A 94 -6.38 -0.38 6.99
N ASP A 95 -7.63 -0.83 6.83
CA ASP A 95 -8.00 -2.25 6.78
C ASP A 95 -7.53 -3.00 5.52
N SER A 96 -6.69 -2.38 4.70
CA SER A 96 -6.24 -2.93 3.43
C SER A 96 -4.82 -2.56 3.04
N VAL A 97 -4.21 -3.43 2.23
CA VAL A 97 -2.84 -3.27 1.73
C VAL A 97 -2.81 -3.28 0.20
N SER A 98 -1.94 -2.45 -0.35
CA SER A 98 -1.64 -2.31 -1.78
C SER A 98 -0.27 -2.95 -2.06
N PRO A 99 -0.21 -4.15 -2.68
CA PRO A 99 1.06 -4.84 -2.95
C PRO A 99 1.69 -4.37 -4.26
N HIS A 100 3.00 -4.60 -4.41
CA HIS A 100 3.75 -4.25 -5.61
C HIS A 100 4.55 -5.45 -6.13
N PHE A 101 4.33 -5.81 -7.39
CA PHE A 101 4.97 -6.98 -7.99
C PHE A 101 6.10 -6.58 -8.95
N PRO A 102 7.26 -7.27 -8.88
CA PRO A 102 7.48 -8.53 -8.17
C PRO A 102 8.04 -8.42 -6.73
N TRP A 103 8.13 -7.23 -6.13
CA TRP A 103 8.70 -7.07 -4.77
C TRP A 103 7.99 -7.90 -3.70
N ASP A 104 6.67 -8.08 -3.85
CA ASP A 104 5.83 -8.84 -2.92
C ASP A 104 5.35 -10.17 -3.52
N LYS A 105 5.98 -10.64 -4.61
CA LYS A 105 5.63 -11.92 -5.22
C LYS A 105 6.05 -13.05 -4.27
N VAL A 106 5.16 -14.02 -4.11
CA VAL A 106 5.38 -15.25 -3.34
C VAL A 106 5.15 -16.46 -4.24
N ASP A 107 5.59 -17.63 -3.80
CA ASP A 107 5.32 -18.89 -4.48
C ASP A 107 3.89 -19.39 -4.23
N ASP A 108 3.32 -19.07 -3.07
CA ASP A 108 1.95 -19.43 -2.67
C ASP A 108 1.13 -18.20 -2.25
N PHE A 109 0.27 -17.72 -3.14
CA PHE A 109 -0.64 -16.61 -2.85
C PHE A 109 -1.80 -17.00 -1.94
N SER A 110 -2.11 -18.29 -1.80
CA SER A 110 -3.15 -18.77 -0.89
C SER A 110 -2.71 -18.65 0.57
N GLU A 111 -1.44 -18.98 0.86
CA GLU A 111 -0.81 -18.73 2.16
C GLU A 111 -0.81 -17.23 2.47
N LEU A 112 -0.34 -16.40 1.53
CA LEU A 112 -0.31 -14.95 1.71
C LEU A 112 -1.70 -14.37 1.98
N LYS A 113 -2.72 -14.86 1.28
CA LYS A 113 -4.10 -14.45 1.51
C LYS A 113 -4.56 -14.87 2.91
N GLN A 114 -4.29 -16.11 3.33
CA GLN A 114 -4.68 -16.61 4.65
C GLN A 114 -4.04 -15.77 5.77
N THR A 115 -2.74 -15.46 5.67
CA THR A 115 -2.07 -14.61 6.67
C THR A 115 -2.71 -13.23 6.76
N ALA A 116 -3.03 -12.60 5.62
CA ALA A 116 -3.74 -11.32 5.63
C ALA A 116 -5.13 -11.43 6.27
N ASP A 117 -5.88 -12.51 5.99
CA ASP A 117 -7.20 -12.76 6.59
C ASP A 117 -7.11 -12.97 8.13
N GLU A 118 -6.01 -13.56 8.64
CA GLU A 118 -5.77 -13.70 10.08
C GLU A 118 -5.65 -12.33 10.78
N TYR A 119 -4.97 -11.36 10.15
CA TYR A 119 -4.95 -9.95 10.58
C TYR A 119 -6.21 -9.17 10.16
N GLY A 120 -7.09 -9.80 9.38
CA GLY A 120 -8.23 -9.21 8.69
C GLY A 120 -7.90 -7.97 7.87
N ILE A 121 -6.73 -8.00 7.23
CA ILE A 121 -6.29 -7.07 6.21
C ILE A 121 -6.81 -7.54 4.85
N LYS A 122 -7.40 -6.63 4.09
CA LYS A 122 -7.87 -6.88 2.72
C LYS A 122 -6.82 -6.49 1.69
N TRP A 123 -6.97 -7.00 0.48
CA TRP A 123 -6.16 -6.59 -0.67
C TRP A 123 -6.95 -5.64 -1.56
N VAL A 124 -6.34 -4.52 -1.93
CA VAL A 124 -6.91 -3.53 -2.87
C VAL A 124 -6.18 -3.57 -4.21
N SER A 125 -5.95 -2.43 -4.87
CA SER A 125 -5.24 -2.40 -6.14
C SER A 125 -3.85 -3.02 -6.03
N VAL A 126 -3.51 -3.91 -6.96
CA VAL A 126 -2.13 -4.40 -7.12
C VAL A 126 -1.35 -3.45 -8.04
N ASN A 127 -0.02 -3.42 -7.90
CA ASN A 127 0.83 -2.49 -8.66
C ASN A 127 1.86 -3.28 -9.47
N SER A 128 1.96 -3.00 -10.77
CA SER A 128 2.96 -3.62 -11.65
C SER A 128 4.26 -2.80 -11.67
N ASN A 129 5.41 -3.48 -11.58
CA ASN A 129 6.72 -2.88 -11.78
C ASN A 129 7.26 -3.22 -13.17
N THR A 130 7.25 -2.22 -14.07
CA THR A 130 7.99 -2.28 -15.34
C THR A 130 8.92 -1.08 -15.51
N PHE A 131 9.34 -0.48 -14.39
CA PHE A 131 10.29 0.62 -14.33
C PHE A 131 11.66 0.18 -13.77
N GLN A 132 11.79 -1.11 -13.46
CA GLN A 132 12.98 -1.74 -12.92
C GLN A 132 13.17 -3.13 -13.56
N ASP A 133 14.40 -3.42 -14.01
CA ASP A 133 14.77 -4.75 -14.50
C ASP A 133 14.85 -5.76 -13.35
N GLN A 134 14.39 -6.98 -13.62
CA GLN A 134 14.41 -8.09 -12.68
C GLN A 134 15.57 -9.06 -12.97
N PRO A 135 16.07 -9.80 -11.97
CA PRO A 135 17.05 -10.86 -12.20
C PRO A 135 16.55 -11.87 -13.24
N GLY A 136 17.38 -12.14 -14.26
CA GLY A 136 17.04 -13.08 -15.33
C GLY A 136 16.08 -12.55 -16.41
N GLN A 137 15.72 -11.27 -16.37
CA GLN A 137 14.84 -10.66 -17.37
C GLN A 137 15.49 -10.62 -18.77
N GLU A 138 14.77 -11.07 -19.79
CA GLU A 138 15.29 -11.19 -21.16
C GLU A 138 15.46 -9.84 -21.88
N HIS A 139 14.55 -8.88 -21.62
CA HIS A 139 14.54 -7.56 -22.26
C HIS A 139 14.51 -6.45 -21.23
N SER A 140 15.49 -5.54 -21.26
CA SER A 140 15.56 -4.41 -20.31
C SER A 140 14.50 -3.34 -20.56
N TYR A 141 14.00 -2.73 -19.47
CA TYR A 141 13.10 -1.57 -19.46
C TYR A 141 13.83 -0.22 -19.46
N LYS A 142 15.17 -0.21 -19.63
CA LYS A 142 15.99 1.02 -19.63
C LYS A 142 15.47 2.14 -20.56
N TYR A 143 14.86 1.78 -21.70
CA TYR A 143 14.32 2.73 -22.69
C TYR A 143 12.79 2.71 -22.77
N GLY A 144 12.13 2.30 -21.68
CA GLY A 144 10.68 2.17 -21.55
C GLY A 144 10.23 0.72 -21.47
N SER A 145 8.95 0.52 -21.15
CA SER A 145 8.29 -0.78 -21.03
C SER A 145 7.13 -0.88 -22.03
N LEU A 146 5.94 -0.40 -21.65
CA LEU A 146 4.72 -0.50 -22.46
C LEU A 146 4.79 0.36 -23.73
N SER A 147 5.61 1.40 -23.75
CA SER A 147 5.88 2.27 -24.91
C SER A 147 7.28 2.06 -25.51
N ASN A 148 7.98 0.98 -25.15
CA ASN A 148 9.30 0.68 -25.73
C ASN A 148 9.20 0.48 -27.25
N THR A 149 10.23 0.87 -28.02
CA THR A 149 10.28 0.64 -29.47
C THR A 149 10.47 -0.84 -29.83
N SER A 150 11.17 -1.62 -28.97
CA SER A 150 11.25 -3.08 -29.08
C SER A 150 9.90 -3.70 -28.79
N LYS A 151 9.45 -4.56 -29.71
CA LYS A 151 8.19 -5.30 -29.57
C LYS A 151 8.27 -6.30 -28.42
N GLU A 152 9.41 -6.95 -28.28
CA GLU A 152 9.66 -7.99 -27.29
C GLU A 152 9.65 -7.41 -25.87
N ALA A 153 10.22 -6.22 -25.67
CA ALA A 153 10.14 -5.49 -24.40
C ALA A 153 8.69 -5.11 -24.04
N ARG A 154 7.87 -4.70 -25.03
CA ARG A 154 6.45 -4.42 -24.79
C ARG A 154 5.67 -5.69 -24.44
N GLU A 155 5.89 -6.79 -25.17
CA GLU A 155 5.24 -8.08 -24.91
C GLU A 155 5.58 -8.60 -23.51
N LEU A 156 6.84 -8.47 -23.09
CA LEU A 156 7.28 -8.80 -21.73
C LEU A 156 6.58 -7.94 -20.67
N ALA A 157 6.48 -6.62 -20.89
CA ALA A 157 5.79 -5.71 -19.98
C ALA A 157 4.27 -5.99 -19.90
N ILE A 158 3.64 -6.29 -21.02
CA ILE A 158 2.22 -6.69 -21.08
C ILE A 158 2.01 -7.99 -20.30
N GLN A 159 2.86 -9.00 -20.53
CA GLN A 159 2.76 -10.27 -19.83
C GLN A 159 2.91 -10.08 -18.31
N HIS A 160 3.86 -9.26 -17.85
CA HIS A 160 4.02 -8.95 -16.43
C HIS A 160 2.77 -8.30 -15.81
N ASN A 161 2.08 -7.41 -16.55
CA ASN A 161 0.82 -6.82 -16.08
C ASN A 161 -0.30 -7.87 -15.99
N LEU A 162 -0.37 -8.81 -16.94
CA LEU A 162 -1.32 -9.94 -16.89
C LEU A 162 -1.03 -10.87 -15.70
N ASP A 163 0.25 -11.13 -15.43
CA ASP A 163 0.66 -11.92 -14.26
C ASP A 163 0.25 -11.22 -12.96
N CYS A 164 0.45 -9.90 -12.86
CA CYS A 164 0.00 -9.10 -11.71
C CYS A 164 -1.53 -9.20 -11.50
N ILE A 165 -2.33 -9.21 -12.58
CA ILE A 165 -3.77 -9.45 -12.50
C ILE A 165 -4.05 -10.85 -11.94
N GLY A 166 -3.34 -11.87 -12.42
CA GLY A 166 -3.48 -13.25 -11.92
C GLY A 166 -3.11 -13.39 -10.43
N TYR A 167 -2.07 -12.69 -9.98
CA TYR A 167 -1.70 -12.61 -8.55
C TYR A 167 -2.79 -11.89 -7.74
N GLY A 168 -3.26 -10.74 -8.25
CA GLY A 168 -4.33 -9.99 -7.63
C GLY A 168 -5.63 -10.78 -7.49
N GLN A 169 -6.01 -11.56 -8.51
CA GLN A 169 -7.18 -12.44 -8.45
C GLN A 169 -7.08 -13.48 -7.33
N GLN A 170 -5.90 -14.07 -7.12
CA GLN A 170 -5.66 -15.02 -6.02
C GLN A 170 -5.78 -14.37 -4.64
N LEU A 171 -5.38 -13.09 -4.52
CA LEU A 171 -5.51 -12.30 -3.29
C LEU A 171 -6.92 -11.71 -3.08
N GLY A 172 -7.75 -11.66 -4.13
CA GLY A 172 -9.07 -11.02 -4.11
C GLY A 172 -9.06 -9.52 -4.44
N ALA A 173 -7.94 -9.00 -4.96
CA ALA A 173 -7.83 -7.65 -5.49
C ALA A 173 -8.72 -7.46 -6.75
N LYS A 174 -9.24 -6.24 -6.92
CA LYS A 174 -10.20 -5.92 -8.02
C LYS A 174 -9.66 -4.94 -9.06
N SER A 175 -8.46 -4.41 -8.87
CA SER A 175 -7.86 -3.45 -9.77
C SER A 175 -6.36 -3.65 -9.88
N LEU A 176 -5.82 -3.21 -11.01
CA LEU A 176 -4.40 -3.07 -11.28
C LEU A 176 -4.11 -1.58 -11.48
N THR A 177 -3.15 -1.05 -10.74
CA THR A 177 -2.57 0.27 -10.97
C THR A 177 -1.31 0.11 -11.81
N VAL A 178 -1.25 0.82 -12.93
CA VAL A 178 -0.10 0.81 -13.83
C VAL A 178 0.58 2.18 -13.79
N TRP A 179 1.77 2.22 -13.20
CA TRP A 179 2.68 3.35 -13.29
C TRP A 179 3.97 2.89 -13.98
N VAL A 180 4.44 3.67 -14.95
CA VAL A 180 5.66 3.37 -15.71
C VAL A 180 6.57 4.59 -15.75
N GLY A 181 7.87 4.34 -15.88
CA GLY A 181 8.90 5.38 -16.04
C GLY A 181 9.16 5.77 -17.50
N ASP A 182 8.29 5.34 -18.42
CA ASP A 182 8.46 5.51 -19.86
C ASP A 182 8.56 6.99 -20.25
N GLY A 183 9.58 7.32 -21.03
CA GLY A 183 9.79 8.69 -21.47
C GLY A 183 11.14 8.89 -22.17
N SER A 184 11.53 10.15 -22.28
CA SER A 184 12.83 10.55 -22.82
C SER A 184 13.49 11.58 -21.92
N ASN A 185 14.81 11.54 -21.87
CA ASN A 185 15.62 12.50 -21.14
C ASN A 185 16.21 13.58 -22.06
N HIS A 186 16.11 13.42 -23.39
CA HIS A 186 16.68 14.35 -24.36
C HIS A 186 15.70 14.63 -25.51
N PRO A 187 15.66 15.87 -26.03
CA PRO A 187 14.93 16.19 -27.25
C PRO A 187 15.35 15.29 -28.42
N GLY A 188 14.38 14.75 -29.15
CA GLY A 188 14.61 13.89 -30.31
C GLY A 188 14.91 12.41 -29.99
N GLN A 189 15.02 12.03 -28.71
CA GLN A 189 15.27 10.63 -28.32
C GLN A 189 14.06 9.72 -28.57
N GLN A 190 12.84 10.25 -28.38
CA GLN A 190 11.57 9.55 -28.56
C GLN A 190 10.66 10.39 -29.45
N HIS A 191 9.81 9.74 -30.22
CA HIS A 191 8.77 10.41 -31.01
C HIS A 191 7.46 10.37 -30.24
N PHE A 192 6.95 11.50 -29.75
CA PHE A 192 5.82 11.52 -28.80
C PHE A 192 4.53 10.81 -29.24
N GLN A 193 4.32 10.64 -30.56
CA GLN A 193 3.13 9.96 -31.10
C GLN A 193 3.38 8.53 -31.60
N ARG A 194 4.63 8.07 -31.66
CA ARG A 194 4.99 6.80 -32.32
C ARG A 194 5.68 5.86 -31.36
#